data_AF-A0A9E0NBG6-F1
#
_entry.id   AF-A0A9E0NBG6-F1
#
_cell.length_a   1.000
_cell.length_b   1.000
_cell.length_c   1.000
_cell.angle_alpha   90.00
_cell.angle_beta   90.00
_cell.angle_gamma   90.00
#
_symmetry.space_group_name_H-M   'P 1'
#
loop_
_entity.id
_entity.type
_entity.pdbx_description
1 polymer ?
#
loop_
_entity_poly.entity_id
_entity_poly.type
_entity_poly.pdbx_seq_one_letter_code
_entity_poly.pdbx_strand_id
1 'polypeptide(L)'
;MARKTLFSSLLAATLALTFVGTADAGKAKKKKAVPAQVKATKPPPVSPEHKKALADQMGAYKFGMAKDEVLGILTKQIDESYAEQIKSTTDIYVQDNLRKEKKKEIDRIKKSFVAFEGKKSGWDVSLIEDQFAHNTGEAMLVHWENQGGKNQRRFFFFWDGKLYKMFLSLDTSVLPEDKRNFDTIKAVMTGKYGPGLVEAGRITWDTADFSAQAIDKLREYDALCLVIWDSKQMQSLVAMRTERAPAKKEMNGVVKSVLDKDDTKPPVDLNKGTVDQVISGAGKGK
;
A
#
# COMPACT_ATOMS: atom_id res chain seq x y z
N MET A 1 -62.26 -32.70 -3.76
CA MET A 1 -62.45 -31.35 -4.32
C MET A 1 -61.08 -30.68 -4.44
N ALA A 2 -60.75 -30.15 -5.63
CA ALA A 2 -59.65 -29.24 -6.03
C ALA A 2 -58.21 -29.56 -5.53
N ARG A 3 -57.19 -29.97 -6.30
CA ARG A 3 -56.64 -29.64 -7.65
C ARG A 3 -56.12 -28.19 -7.81
N LYS A 4 -54.78 -28.04 -7.89
CA LYS A 4 -53.96 -27.18 -8.81
C LYS A 4 -52.49 -27.25 -8.39
N THR A 5 -51.58 -28.05 -8.96
CA THR A 5 -50.76 -27.91 -10.19
C THR A 5 -50.10 -26.54 -10.47
N LEU A 6 -48.74 -26.58 -10.49
CA LEU A 6 -47.75 -26.06 -11.45
C LEU A 6 -47.51 -24.55 -11.68
N PHE A 7 -46.22 -24.20 -11.85
CA PHE A 7 -45.53 -23.26 -12.79
C PHE A 7 -44.29 -22.66 -12.07
N SER A 8 -43.04 -23.07 -12.33
CA SER A 8 -42.14 -22.95 -13.52
C SER A 8 -41.47 -21.58 -13.72
N SER A 9 -40.21 -21.64 -14.18
CA SER A 9 -39.31 -20.62 -14.79
C SER A 9 -38.81 -19.45 -13.91
N LEU A 10 -37.51 -19.32 -13.61
CA LEU A 10 -36.34 -19.01 -14.47
C LEU A 10 -36.39 -17.59 -15.05
N LEU A 11 -35.58 -16.66 -14.51
CA LEU A 11 -35.24 -15.40 -15.17
C LEU A 11 -33.74 -15.13 -15.03
N ALA A 12 -32.99 -15.59 -16.03
CA ALA A 12 -31.62 -15.17 -16.29
C ALA A 12 -31.69 -13.92 -17.17
N ALA A 13 -31.33 -12.76 -16.61
CA ALA A 13 -31.20 -11.52 -17.37
C ALA A 13 -29.86 -11.53 -18.13
N THR A 14 -29.90 -12.00 -19.37
CA THR A 14 -28.83 -11.80 -20.36
C THR A 14 -29.17 -10.57 -21.18
N LEU A 15 -28.44 -9.47 -20.95
CA LEU A 15 -28.55 -8.26 -21.75
C LEU A 15 -27.63 -8.41 -22.98
N ALA A 16 -28.19 -8.93 -24.08
CA ALA A 16 -27.54 -8.96 -25.38
C ALA A 16 -27.87 -7.67 -26.15
N LEU A 17 -26.89 -6.77 -26.27
CA LEU A 17 -26.92 -5.66 -27.23
C LEU A 17 -26.56 -6.20 -28.62
N THR A 18 -27.56 -6.38 -29.48
CA THR A 18 -27.38 -6.60 -30.91
C THR A 18 -27.26 -5.25 -31.61
N PHE A 19 -26.08 -4.93 -32.13
CA PHE A 19 -25.91 -3.88 -33.11
C PHE A 19 -26.36 -4.39 -34.48
N VAL A 20 -27.35 -3.72 -35.07
CA VAL A 20 -27.76 -3.88 -36.47
C VAL A 20 -26.64 -3.31 -37.35
N GLY A 21 -25.98 -4.17 -38.13
CA GLY A 21 -25.04 -3.76 -39.16
C GLY A 21 -25.78 -3.48 -40.47
N THR A 22 -25.85 -2.22 -40.88
CA THR A 22 -26.11 -1.87 -42.27
C THR A 22 -24.79 -1.95 -43.04
N ALA A 23 -24.81 -2.69 -44.14
CA ALA A 23 -23.72 -2.77 -45.09
C ALA A 23 -23.65 -1.48 -45.91
N ASP A 24 -22.51 -0.80 -45.89
CA ASP A 24 -22.12 0.09 -46.97
C ASP A 24 -20.61 0.01 -47.22
N ALA A 25 -20.25 -0.10 -48.48
CA ALA A 25 -18.94 -0.45 -48.97
C ALA A 25 -18.03 0.80 -49.02
N GLY A 26 -16.94 0.81 -48.25
CA GLY A 26 -15.99 1.92 -48.26
C GLY A 26 -14.64 1.58 -47.63
N LYS A 27 -13.62 1.42 -48.48
CA LYS A 27 -12.15 1.49 -48.24
C LYS A 27 -11.67 1.17 -46.81
N ALA A 28 -11.15 -0.05 -46.64
CA ALA A 28 -10.53 -0.56 -45.43
C ALA A 28 -9.29 0.25 -44.97
N LYS A 29 -9.49 1.16 -44.01
CA LYS A 29 -8.44 1.56 -43.05
C LYS A 29 -8.40 0.51 -41.94
N LYS A 30 -7.25 -0.17 -41.77
CA LYS A 30 -6.99 -1.08 -40.65
C LYS A 30 -7.19 -0.34 -39.33
N LYS A 31 -8.36 -0.52 -38.69
CA LYS A 31 -8.57 -0.13 -37.29
C LYS A 31 -7.69 -1.05 -36.44
N LYS A 32 -6.66 -0.46 -35.79
CA LYS A 32 -5.93 -1.10 -34.69
C LYS A 32 -6.97 -1.66 -33.71
N ALA A 33 -6.91 -2.96 -33.48
CA ALA A 33 -7.69 -3.60 -32.43
C ALA A 33 -7.38 -2.89 -31.11
N VAL A 34 -8.41 -2.35 -30.47
CA VAL A 34 -8.32 -1.90 -29.08
C VAL A 34 -7.91 -3.13 -28.26
N PRO A 35 -6.84 -3.08 -27.45
CA PRO A 35 -6.43 -4.23 -26.66
C PRO A 35 -7.60 -4.66 -25.77
N ALA A 36 -7.95 -5.94 -25.85
CA ALA A 36 -8.96 -6.55 -25.01
C ALA A 36 -8.66 -6.21 -23.55
N GLN A 37 -9.64 -5.67 -22.84
CA GLN A 37 -9.57 -5.49 -21.39
C GLN A 37 -9.18 -6.84 -20.78
N VAL A 38 -7.97 -6.89 -20.22
CA VAL A 38 -7.49 -8.03 -19.44
C VAL A 38 -8.52 -8.25 -18.33
N LYS A 39 -9.23 -9.38 -18.36
CA LYS A 39 -10.14 -9.76 -17.28
C LYS A 39 -9.34 -9.76 -15.99
N ALA A 40 -9.71 -8.89 -15.04
CA ALA A 40 -9.09 -8.85 -13.72
C ALA A 40 -9.20 -10.23 -13.07
N THR A 41 -8.05 -10.85 -12.80
CA THR A 41 -7.97 -12.16 -12.16
C THR A 41 -8.37 -11.99 -10.69
N LYS A 42 -9.42 -12.66 -10.23
CA LYS A 42 -9.81 -12.60 -8.81
C LYS A 42 -8.84 -13.43 -7.96
N PRO A 43 -8.50 -13.01 -6.73
CA PRO A 43 -7.69 -13.84 -5.85
C PRO A 43 -8.33 -15.19 -5.56
N PRO A 44 -7.50 -16.24 -5.36
CA PRO A 44 -8.00 -17.54 -4.94
C PRO A 44 -8.69 -17.43 -3.56
N PRO A 45 -9.66 -18.31 -3.28
CA PRO A 45 -10.32 -18.33 -1.98
C PRO A 45 -9.32 -18.68 -0.87
N VAL A 46 -9.34 -17.88 0.20
CA VAL A 46 -8.48 -18.06 1.38
C VAL A 46 -9.13 -19.08 2.32
N SER A 47 -8.39 -20.11 2.72
CA SER A 47 -8.90 -21.12 3.69
C SER A 47 -9.12 -20.49 5.07
N PRO A 48 -9.98 -21.07 5.93
CA PRO A 48 -10.20 -20.56 7.29
C PRO A 48 -8.91 -20.47 8.12
N GLU A 49 -8.00 -21.44 7.98
CA GLU A 49 -6.71 -21.46 8.68
C GLU A 49 -5.80 -20.30 8.23
N HIS A 50 -5.71 -20.08 6.92
CA HIS A 50 -4.92 -18.98 6.36
C HIS A 50 -5.53 -17.61 6.70
N LYS A 51 -6.86 -17.50 6.72
CA LYS A 51 -7.57 -16.30 7.18
C LYS A 51 -7.23 -16.01 8.63
N LYS A 52 -7.21 -17.03 9.50
CA LYS A 52 -6.79 -16.87 10.90
C LYS A 52 -5.33 -16.40 10.99
N ALA A 53 -4.42 -17.00 10.23
CA ALA A 53 -3.01 -16.60 10.22
C ALA A 53 -2.81 -15.12 9.79
N LEU A 54 -3.58 -14.64 8.82
CA LEU A 54 -3.62 -13.22 8.44
C LEU A 54 -4.22 -12.35 9.54
N ALA A 55 -5.34 -12.76 10.13
CA ALA A 55 -5.98 -12.04 11.24
C ALA A 55 -5.08 -11.97 12.49
N ASP A 56 -4.27 -12.99 12.76
CA ASP A 56 -3.31 -12.99 13.87
C ASP A 56 -2.26 -11.88 13.72
N GLN A 57 -1.96 -11.44 12.48
CA GLN A 57 -1.09 -10.28 12.26
C GLN A 57 -1.75 -8.97 12.68
N MET A 58 -3.08 -8.90 12.74
CA MET A 58 -3.82 -7.76 13.30
C MET A 58 -3.72 -7.71 14.84
N GLY A 59 -3.37 -8.81 15.50
CA GLY A 59 -3.23 -8.88 16.95
C GLY A 59 -4.51 -8.43 17.68
N ALA A 60 -4.34 -7.55 18.67
CA ALA A 60 -5.46 -6.98 19.43
C ALA A 60 -6.17 -5.81 18.71
N TYR A 61 -5.68 -5.39 17.54
CA TYR A 61 -6.17 -4.21 16.82
C TYR A 61 -7.34 -4.58 15.91
N LYS A 62 -8.35 -3.71 15.85
CA LYS A 62 -9.51 -3.85 14.96
C LYS A 62 -9.66 -2.60 14.12
N PHE A 63 -10.15 -2.78 12.89
CA PHE A 63 -10.53 -1.64 12.06
C PHE A 63 -11.62 -0.82 12.74
N GLY A 64 -11.59 0.49 12.52
CA GLY A 64 -12.47 1.44 13.17
C GLY A 64 -11.95 2.02 14.50
N MET A 65 -10.91 1.43 15.10
CA MET A 65 -10.34 1.93 16.35
C MET A 65 -9.80 3.35 16.21
N ALA A 66 -10.04 4.19 17.22
CA ALA A 66 -9.44 5.52 17.30
C ALA A 66 -7.96 5.45 17.65
N LYS A 67 -7.20 6.52 17.35
CA LYS A 67 -5.78 6.65 17.71
C LYS A 67 -5.52 6.34 19.19
N ASP A 68 -6.35 6.87 20.09
CA ASP A 68 -6.14 6.72 21.53
C ASP A 68 -6.42 5.28 22.01
N GLU A 69 -7.32 4.56 21.35
CA GLU A 69 -7.55 3.13 21.61
C GLU A 69 -6.35 2.29 21.16
N VAL A 70 -5.81 2.56 19.97
CA VAL A 70 -4.58 1.91 19.48
C VAL A 70 -3.41 2.20 20.40
N LEU A 71 -3.24 3.45 20.83
CA LEU A 71 -2.21 3.84 21.80
C LEU A 71 -2.39 3.15 23.15
N GLY A 72 -3.63 2.98 23.62
CA GLY A 72 -3.93 2.27 24.86
C GLY A 72 -3.50 0.80 24.79
N ILE A 73 -3.81 0.12 23.68
CA ILE A 73 -3.39 -1.28 23.45
C ILE A 73 -1.86 -1.38 23.39
N LEU A 74 -1.20 -0.50 22.63
CA LEU A 74 0.27 -0.47 22.53
C LEU A 74 0.92 -0.24 23.90
N THR A 75 0.41 0.73 24.66
CA THR A 75 0.93 1.04 25.99
C THR A 75 0.80 -0.17 26.91
N LYS A 76 -0.34 -0.85 26.89
CA LYS A 76 -0.56 -2.07 27.68
C LYS A 76 0.41 -3.20 27.29
N GLN A 77 0.61 -3.44 26.00
CA GLN A 77 1.55 -4.47 25.52
C GLN A 77 2.99 -4.18 25.95
N ILE A 78 3.40 -2.91 25.88
CA ILE A 78 4.73 -2.46 26.32
C ILE A 78 4.86 -2.59 27.84
N ASP A 79 3.84 -2.18 28.60
CA ASP A 79 3.84 -2.32 30.05
C ASP A 79 3.96 -3.77 30.49
N GLU A 80 3.24 -4.69 29.84
CA GLU A 80 3.33 -6.14 30.09
C GLU A 80 4.72 -6.69 29.78
N SER A 81 5.29 -6.37 28.61
CA SER A 81 6.63 -6.83 28.23
C SER A 81 7.73 -6.33 29.18
N TYR A 82 7.72 -5.03 29.52
CA TYR A 82 8.69 -4.49 30.45
C TYR A 82 8.46 -4.99 31.88
N ALA A 83 7.23 -5.24 32.31
CA ALA A 83 6.96 -5.82 33.62
C ALA A 83 7.57 -7.22 33.76
N GLU A 84 7.53 -8.04 32.70
CA GLU A 84 8.18 -9.35 32.66
C GLU A 84 9.71 -9.21 32.75
N GLN A 85 10.32 -8.33 31.95
CA GLN A 85 11.77 -8.07 31.97
C GLN A 85 12.27 -7.51 33.31
N ILE A 86 11.49 -6.62 33.95
CA ILE A 86 11.81 -6.07 35.27
C ILE A 86 11.75 -7.17 36.34
N LYS A 87 10.79 -8.09 36.24
CA LYS A 87 10.66 -9.23 37.17
C LYS A 87 11.78 -10.26 36.97
N SER A 88 12.30 -10.42 35.76
CA SER A 88 13.37 -11.38 35.46
C SER A 88 14.76 -10.93 35.95
N THR A 89 14.90 -9.73 36.51
CA THR A 89 16.17 -9.22 37.05
C THR A 89 15.99 -8.71 38.48
N THR A 90 16.98 -9.02 39.33
CA THR A 90 17.04 -8.51 40.71
C THR A 90 17.92 -7.27 40.85
N ASP A 91 18.62 -6.88 39.78
CA ASP A 91 19.50 -5.71 39.76
C ASP A 91 18.66 -4.41 39.68
N ILE A 92 18.74 -3.60 40.72
CA ILE A 92 18.02 -2.33 40.85
C ILE A 92 18.38 -1.35 39.72
N TYR A 93 19.65 -1.31 39.29
CA TYR A 93 20.09 -0.42 38.20
C TYR A 93 19.48 -0.85 36.88
N VAL A 94 19.45 -2.16 36.60
CA VAL A 94 18.82 -2.71 35.39
C VAL A 94 17.32 -2.44 35.41
N GLN A 95 16.65 -2.64 36.55
CA GLN A 95 15.23 -2.33 36.67
C GLN A 95 14.91 -0.84 36.44
N ASP A 96 15.71 0.08 36.99
CA ASP A 96 15.53 1.53 36.76
C ASP A 96 15.74 1.89 35.28
N ASN A 97 16.77 1.31 34.64
CA ASN A 97 17.00 1.49 33.21
C ASN A 97 15.83 0.97 32.37
N LEU A 98 15.30 -0.21 32.68
CA LEU A 98 14.11 -0.76 32.02
C LEU A 98 12.88 0.15 32.18
N ARG A 99 12.67 0.73 33.36
CA ARG A 99 11.57 1.70 33.58
C ARG A 99 11.75 2.96 32.74
N LYS A 100 12.98 3.46 32.60
CA LYS A 100 13.30 4.62 31.74
C LYS A 100 13.09 4.29 30.26
N GLU A 101 13.58 3.15 29.79
CA GLU A 101 13.39 2.70 28.40
C GLU A 101 11.91 2.51 28.06
N LYS A 102 11.13 1.91 28.96
CA LYS A 102 9.67 1.81 28.84
C LYS A 102 9.02 3.16 28.58
N LYS A 103 9.34 4.15 29.40
CA LYS A 103 8.80 5.51 29.26
C LYS A 103 9.21 6.14 27.92
N LYS A 104 10.49 6.02 27.55
CA LYS A 104 10.99 6.51 26.26
C LYS A 104 10.28 5.86 25.08
N GLU A 105 10.00 4.56 25.15
CA GLU A 105 9.29 3.83 24.10
C GLU A 105 7.85 4.33 23.94
N ILE A 106 7.10 4.45 25.04
CA ILE A 106 5.74 5.00 25.04
C ILE A 106 5.74 6.43 24.49
N ASP A 107 6.67 7.27 24.92
CA ASP A 107 6.78 8.66 24.45
C ASP A 107 7.13 8.74 22.96
N ARG A 108 7.97 7.82 22.47
CA ARG A 108 8.33 7.71 21.04
C ARG A 108 7.12 7.37 20.18
N ILE A 109 6.28 6.43 20.62
CA ILE A 109 5.07 6.05 19.90
C ILE A 109 4.08 7.21 19.88
N LYS A 110 3.86 7.88 21.02
CA LYS A 110 2.98 9.06 21.06
C LYS A 110 3.44 10.15 20.09
N LYS A 111 4.75 10.38 20.00
CA LYS A 111 5.36 11.37 19.09
C LYS A 111 5.42 10.91 17.64
N SER A 112 5.25 9.62 17.35
CA SER A 112 5.27 9.09 15.97
C SER A 112 3.96 9.33 15.22
N PHE A 113 2.94 9.89 15.88
CA PHE A 113 1.70 10.26 15.23
C PHE A 113 1.91 11.44 14.27
N VAL A 114 1.58 11.24 13.00
CA VAL A 114 1.72 12.25 11.93
C VAL A 114 0.44 12.29 11.12
N ALA A 115 -0.12 13.49 10.92
CA ALA A 115 -1.21 13.74 9.98
C ALA A 115 -0.65 14.22 8.63
N PHE A 116 -1.17 13.70 7.53
CA PHE A 116 -0.72 14.02 6.17
C PHE A 116 -1.51 15.20 5.58
N GLU A 117 -1.26 16.39 6.11
CA GLU A 117 -1.96 17.64 5.75
C GLU A 117 -1.28 18.44 4.62
N GLY A 118 -0.56 17.77 3.70
CA GLY A 118 0.01 18.43 2.52
C GLY A 118 1.39 19.04 2.70
N LYS A 119 1.94 19.04 3.92
CA LYS A 119 3.37 19.36 4.14
C LYS A 119 4.21 18.13 3.80
N LYS A 120 5.33 18.34 3.10
CA LYS A 120 6.31 17.27 2.88
C LYS A 120 6.69 16.64 4.21
N SER A 121 6.52 15.33 4.30
CA SER A 121 6.83 14.54 5.48
C SER A 121 8.10 13.72 5.21
N GLY A 122 8.86 13.39 6.26
CA GLY A 122 9.99 12.45 6.12
C GLY A 122 9.56 11.06 5.63
N TRP A 123 8.24 10.77 5.65
CA TRP A 123 7.67 9.52 5.18
C TRP A 123 7.44 9.48 3.66
N ASP A 124 7.53 10.63 2.97
CA ASP A 124 7.35 10.73 1.52
C ASP A 124 8.48 10.05 0.71
N VAL A 125 9.56 9.67 1.37
CA VAL A 125 10.75 8.99 0.80
C VAL A 125 11.11 7.74 1.60
N SER A 126 10.09 7.05 2.10
CA SER A 126 10.24 5.89 2.97
C SER A 126 9.54 4.66 2.39
N LEU A 127 9.72 3.51 3.04
CA LEU A 127 9.07 2.25 2.66
C LEU A 127 7.53 2.33 2.55
N ILE A 128 6.89 3.36 3.13
CA ILE A 128 5.45 3.59 3.08
C ILE A 128 5.01 4.71 2.11
N GLU A 129 5.92 5.27 1.30
CA GLU A 129 5.64 6.43 0.43
C GLU A 129 4.41 6.27 -0.48
N ASP A 130 4.15 5.04 -0.96
CA ASP A 130 3.03 4.71 -1.84
C ASP A 130 1.76 4.30 -1.07
N GLN A 131 1.77 4.39 0.26
CA GLN A 131 0.71 3.88 1.12
C GLN A 131 -0.25 4.97 1.59
N PHE A 132 0.12 6.23 1.59
CA PHE A 132 -0.75 7.33 2.04
C PHE A 132 -0.88 8.39 0.95
N ALA A 133 -1.89 9.26 1.10
CA ALA A 133 -1.98 10.48 0.32
C ALA A 133 -2.03 11.69 1.26
N HIS A 134 -1.62 12.84 0.73
CA HIS A 134 -1.69 14.11 1.43
C HIS A 134 -3.05 14.78 1.19
N ASN A 135 -3.52 15.57 2.16
CA ASN A 135 -4.78 16.33 2.12
C ASN A 135 -6.06 15.46 2.00
N THR A 136 -5.96 14.21 2.44
CA THR A 136 -7.04 13.21 2.40
C THR A 136 -7.63 12.91 3.79
N GLY A 137 -7.19 13.62 4.83
CA GLY A 137 -7.57 13.31 6.21
C GLY A 137 -6.93 12.02 6.72
N GLU A 138 -5.85 11.58 6.06
CA GLU A 138 -5.07 10.44 6.49
C GLU A 138 -4.03 10.83 7.55
N ALA A 139 -3.84 9.94 8.50
CA ALA A 139 -2.81 10.06 9.52
C ALA A 139 -2.17 8.69 9.78
N MET A 140 -1.07 8.69 10.51
CA MET A 140 -0.30 7.49 10.78
C MET A 140 0.29 7.52 12.19
N LEU A 141 0.42 6.33 12.79
CA LEU A 141 1.21 6.07 13.99
C LEU A 141 2.22 4.95 13.70
N VAL A 142 3.43 5.03 14.25
CA VAL A 142 4.47 4.00 14.08
C VAL A 142 4.88 3.40 15.42
N HIS A 143 4.94 2.08 15.49
CA HIS A 143 5.52 1.32 16.58
C HIS A 143 6.71 0.51 16.09
N TRP A 144 7.83 0.60 16.83
CA TRP A 144 9.07 -0.10 16.52
C TRP A 144 9.16 -1.31 17.45
N GLU A 145 8.91 -2.49 16.89
CA GLU A 145 8.88 -3.75 17.63
C GLU A 145 10.30 -4.35 17.62
N ASN A 146 11.19 -3.73 18.40
CA ASN A 146 12.61 -4.08 18.48
C ASN A 146 12.93 -5.11 19.59
N GLN A 147 11.90 -5.59 20.29
CA GLN A 147 12.08 -6.47 21.44
C GLN A 147 12.19 -7.94 21.01
N GLY A 148 12.97 -8.73 21.76
CA GLY A 148 13.12 -10.18 21.53
C GLY A 148 13.87 -10.54 20.23
N GLY A 149 14.78 -9.69 19.77
CA GLY A 149 15.58 -9.94 18.56
C GLY A 149 14.82 -9.72 17.24
N LYS A 150 13.58 -9.24 17.30
CA LYS A 150 12.83 -8.77 16.14
C LYS A 150 13.24 -7.34 15.83
N ASN A 151 13.29 -6.97 14.56
CA ASN A 151 13.49 -5.59 14.10
C ASN A 151 12.39 -5.24 13.10
N GLN A 152 11.15 -5.31 13.55
CA GLN A 152 9.98 -5.07 12.71
C GLN A 152 9.33 -3.74 13.05
N ARG A 153 8.72 -3.11 12.05
CA ARG A 153 8.01 -1.84 12.25
C ARG A 153 6.56 -2.02 11.86
N ARG A 154 5.66 -1.56 12.72
CA ARG A 154 4.24 -1.57 12.47
C ARG A 154 3.74 -0.14 12.34
N PHE A 155 3.10 0.13 11.21
CA PHE A 155 2.48 1.40 10.90
C PHE A 155 0.96 1.21 10.95
N PHE A 156 0.29 2.08 11.68
CA PHE A 156 -1.15 2.14 11.79
C PHE A 156 -1.63 3.36 11.01
N PHE A 157 -2.45 3.15 9.99
CA PHE A 157 -3.00 4.21 9.16
C PHE A 157 -4.44 4.50 9.55
N PHE A 158 -4.69 5.78 9.78
CA PHE A 158 -5.99 6.30 10.18
C PHE A 158 -6.56 7.13 9.04
N TRP A 159 -7.87 7.03 8.85
CA TRP A 159 -8.63 7.87 7.96
C TRP A 159 -9.87 8.33 8.73
N ASP A 160 -10.11 9.64 8.75
CA ASP A 160 -11.16 10.25 9.59
C ASP A 160 -11.06 9.81 11.07
N GLY A 161 -9.81 9.76 11.57
CA GLY A 161 -9.49 9.36 12.95
C GLY A 161 -9.63 7.86 13.27
N LYS A 162 -10.03 7.02 12.29
CA LYS A 162 -10.27 5.59 12.49
C LYS A 162 -9.24 4.73 11.78
N LEU A 163 -8.77 3.68 12.45
CA LEU A 163 -7.84 2.71 11.90
C LEU A 163 -8.47 1.98 10.71
N TYR A 164 -7.90 2.12 9.53
CA TYR A 164 -8.40 1.45 8.32
C TYR A 164 -7.38 0.48 7.72
N LYS A 165 -6.10 0.65 8.06
CA LYS A 165 -5.00 -0.14 7.51
C LYS A 165 -3.85 -0.28 8.49
N MET A 166 -3.25 -1.46 8.49
CA MET A 166 -1.99 -1.76 9.16
C MET A 166 -0.96 -2.19 8.13
N PHE A 167 0.27 -1.74 8.32
CA PHE A 167 1.40 -2.07 7.47
C PHE A 167 2.53 -2.56 8.36
N LEU A 168 3.04 -3.75 8.09
CA LEU A 168 4.11 -4.39 8.84
C LEU A 168 5.33 -4.47 7.93
N SER A 169 6.41 -3.80 8.31
CA SER A 169 7.73 -4.02 7.74
C SER A 169 8.39 -5.15 8.52
N LEU A 170 8.52 -6.32 7.88
CA LEU A 170 9.19 -7.48 8.42
C LEU A 170 10.69 -7.38 8.15
N ASP A 171 11.47 -7.79 9.14
CA ASP A 171 12.92 -7.85 9.00
C ASP A 171 13.31 -9.04 8.12
N THR A 172 14.01 -8.77 7.02
CA THR A 172 14.55 -9.79 6.12
C THR A 172 16.01 -10.12 6.44
N SER A 173 16.62 -9.47 7.45
CA SER A 173 17.97 -9.78 7.92
C SER A 173 18.12 -11.22 8.42
N VAL A 174 17.02 -11.80 8.90
CA VAL A 174 16.94 -13.22 9.31
C VAL A 174 17.04 -14.20 8.13
N LEU A 175 16.84 -13.72 6.91
CA LEU A 175 16.99 -14.53 5.70
C LEU A 175 18.43 -14.41 5.17
N PRO A 176 19.05 -15.54 4.79
CA PRO A 176 20.31 -15.55 4.05
C PRO A 176 20.22 -14.69 2.79
N GLU A 177 21.29 -13.96 2.47
CA GLU A 177 21.34 -13.01 1.35
C GLU A 177 20.99 -13.65 -0.01
N ASP A 178 21.45 -14.88 -0.24
CA ASP A 178 21.13 -15.69 -1.43
C ASP A 178 19.64 -16.04 -1.57
N LYS A 179 18.88 -15.91 -0.47
CA LYS A 179 17.45 -16.21 -0.37
C LYS A 179 16.59 -14.96 -0.26
N ARG A 180 17.16 -13.76 -0.34
CA ARG A 180 16.42 -12.49 -0.40
C ARG A 180 15.94 -12.20 -1.81
N ASN A 181 15.00 -13.02 -2.27
CA ASN A 181 14.38 -12.86 -3.58
C ASN A 181 12.87 -13.08 -3.50
N PHE A 182 12.17 -12.56 -4.51
CA PHE A 182 10.71 -12.63 -4.57
C PHE A 182 10.16 -14.07 -4.53
N ASP A 183 10.86 -15.02 -5.16
CA ASP A 183 10.41 -16.42 -5.19
C ASP A 183 10.44 -17.07 -3.80
N THR A 184 11.48 -16.77 -3.02
CA THR A 184 11.59 -17.23 -1.63
C THR A 184 10.51 -16.58 -0.76
N ILE A 185 10.33 -15.26 -0.89
CA ILE A 185 9.26 -14.54 -0.20
C ILE A 185 7.90 -15.16 -0.54
N LYS A 186 7.65 -15.40 -1.82
CA LYS A 186 6.41 -16.00 -2.29
C LYS A 186 6.20 -17.37 -1.69
N ALA A 187 7.24 -18.22 -1.65
CA ALA A 187 7.16 -19.53 -1.03
C ALA A 187 6.83 -19.44 0.47
N VAL A 188 7.52 -18.57 1.21
CA VAL A 188 7.31 -18.35 2.66
C VAL A 188 5.90 -17.82 2.93
N MET A 189 5.47 -16.80 2.18
CA MET A 189 4.16 -16.18 2.31
C MET A 189 3.04 -17.13 1.93
N THR A 190 3.22 -17.91 0.85
CA THR A 190 2.24 -18.92 0.42
C THR A 190 2.15 -20.06 1.43
N GLY A 191 3.26 -20.49 2.01
CA GLY A 191 3.27 -21.52 3.04
C GLY A 191 2.53 -21.08 4.31
N LYS A 192 2.65 -19.81 4.69
CA LYS A 192 2.04 -19.26 5.91
C LYS A 192 0.58 -18.84 5.72
N TYR A 193 0.27 -18.18 4.60
CA TYR A 193 -1.03 -17.53 4.35
C TYR A 193 -1.80 -18.14 3.18
N GLY A 194 -1.31 -19.25 2.62
CA GLY A 194 -1.96 -19.92 1.50
C GLY A 194 -1.71 -19.23 0.15
N PRO A 195 -2.19 -19.83 -0.95
CA PRO A 195 -2.07 -19.24 -2.27
C PRO A 195 -2.77 -17.87 -2.31
N GLY A 196 -2.08 -16.88 -2.87
CA GLY A 196 -2.62 -15.55 -3.14
C GLY A 196 -2.49 -15.19 -4.62
N LEU A 197 -3.14 -14.09 -5.03
CA LEU A 197 -2.98 -13.54 -6.37
C LEU A 197 -1.62 -12.88 -6.50
N VAL A 198 -0.78 -13.37 -7.41
CA VAL A 198 0.56 -12.81 -7.62
C VAL A 198 0.55 -11.87 -8.83
N GLU A 199 0.78 -10.58 -8.59
CA GLU A 199 0.81 -9.55 -9.63
C GLU A 199 1.90 -8.52 -9.32
N ALA A 200 2.77 -8.21 -10.28
CA ALA A 200 3.76 -7.14 -10.21
C ALA A 200 4.58 -7.08 -8.90
N GLY A 201 5.10 -8.22 -8.43
CA GLY A 201 5.90 -8.29 -7.19
C GLY A 201 5.07 -8.21 -5.90
N ARG A 202 3.77 -8.44 -6.00
CA ARG A 202 2.82 -8.42 -4.87
C ARG A 202 2.06 -9.72 -4.81
N ILE A 203 1.65 -10.11 -3.60
CA ILE A 203 0.80 -11.26 -3.35
C ILE A 203 -0.42 -10.77 -2.59
N THR A 204 -1.60 -10.92 -3.16
CA THR A 204 -2.85 -10.39 -2.59
C THR A 204 -3.75 -11.53 -2.13
N TRP A 205 -4.30 -11.39 -0.93
CA TRP A 205 -5.32 -12.27 -0.36
C TRP A 205 -6.55 -11.44 -0.04
N ASP A 206 -7.70 -11.87 -0.56
CA ASP A 206 -8.98 -11.25 -0.27
C ASP A 206 -9.81 -12.17 0.61
N THR A 207 -10.31 -11.63 1.72
CA THR A 207 -11.26 -12.31 2.60
C THR A 207 -12.59 -11.55 2.60
N ALA A 208 -13.62 -12.12 3.23
CA ALA A 208 -14.91 -11.43 3.36
C ALA A 208 -14.84 -10.17 4.24
N ASP A 209 -13.90 -10.11 5.18
CA ASP A 209 -13.84 -9.07 6.21
C ASP A 209 -12.75 -8.04 5.94
N PHE A 210 -11.66 -8.46 5.31
CA PHE A 210 -10.48 -7.63 5.04
C PHE A 210 -9.67 -8.17 3.85
N SER A 211 -8.81 -7.32 3.32
CA SER A 211 -7.82 -7.70 2.31
C SER A 211 -6.41 -7.60 2.89
N ALA A 212 -5.50 -8.42 2.39
CA ALA A 212 -4.10 -8.39 2.74
C ALA A 212 -3.22 -8.46 1.50
N GLN A 213 -2.04 -7.85 1.57
CA GLN A 213 -1.06 -7.89 0.49
C GLN A 213 0.36 -7.93 1.04
N ALA A 214 1.15 -8.86 0.53
CA ALA A 214 2.60 -8.83 0.67
C ALA A 214 3.18 -8.01 -0.48
N ILE A 215 4.07 -7.08 -0.15
CA ILE A 215 4.78 -6.21 -1.09
C ILE A 215 6.27 -6.48 -0.93
N ASP A 216 6.91 -6.89 -2.02
CA ASP A 216 8.36 -6.96 -2.08
C ASP A 216 8.94 -5.55 -2.23
N LYS A 217 9.71 -5.14 -1.22
CA LYS A 217 10.50 -3.90 -1.22
C LYS A 217 11.97 -4.18 -0.92
N LEU A 218 12.43 -5.41 -1.22
CA LEU A 218 13.81 -5.82 -0.95
C LEU A 218 14.84 -4.97 -1.70
N ARG A 219 14.56 -4.63 -2.96
CA ARG A 219 15.51 -3.89 -3.81
C ARG A 219 15.72 -2.46 -3.36
N GLU A 220 14.67 -1.81 -2.88
CA GLU A 220 14.69 -0.40 -2.51
C GLU A 220 14.99 -0.20 -1.02
N TYR A 221 14.53 -1.11 -0.16
CA TYR A 221 14.52 -0.91 1.30
C TYR A 221 14.98 -2.13 2.11
N ASP A 222 15.45 -3.23 1.49
CA ASP A 222 15.80 -4.51 2.15
C ASP A 222 14.74 -4.93 3.17
N ALA A 223 13.47 -4.86 2.76
CA ALA A 223 12.33 -5.10 3.62
C ALA A 223 11.23 -5.87 2.89
N LEU A 224 10.58 -6.77 3.62
CA LEU A 224 9.36 -7.43 3.20
C LEU A 224 8.18 -6.81 3.93
N CYS A 225 7.19 -6.35 3.18
CA CYS A 225 6.06 -5.63 3.75
C CYS A 225 4.78 -6.46 3.67
N LEU A 226 4.02 -6.51 4.77
CA LEU A 226 2.67 -7.09 4.81
C LEU A 226 1.68 -6.00 5.18
N VAL A 227 0.68 -5.79 4.32
CA VAL A 227 -0.34 -4.76 4.47
C VAL A 227 -1.68 -5.44 4.67
N ILE A 228 -2.47 -4.99 5.63
CA ILE A 228 -3.80 -5.52 5.94
C ILE A 228 -4.75 -4.34 6.10
N TRP A 229 -5.89 -4.34 5.40
CA TRP A 229 -6.82 -3.21 5.40
C TRP A 229 -8.28 -3.63 5.31
N ASP A 230 -9.16 -2.73 5.77
CA ASP A 230 -10.60 -2.83 5.57
C ASP A 230 -10.94 -2.51 4.12
N SER A 231 -11.37 -3.53 3.36
CA SER A 231 -11.66 -3.43 1.94
C SER A 231 -12.77 -2.40 1.64
N LYS A 232 -13.74 -2.21 2.55
CA LYS A 232 -14.85 -1.26 2.35
C LYS A 232 -14.39 0.18 2.50
N GLN A 233 -13.60 0.46 3.54
CA GLN A 233 -13.05 1.80 3.76
C GLN A 233 -12.02 2.16 2.68
N MET A 234 -11.20 1.19 2.26
CA MET A 234 -10.18 1.43 1.24
C MET A 234 -10.79 1.83 -0.11
N GLN A 235 -11.91 1.23 -0.53
CA GLN A 235 -12.60 1.64 -1.77
C GLN A 235 -13.05 3.10 -1.71
N SER A 236 -13.64 3.50 -0.58
CA SER A 236 -14.09 4.89 -0.36
C SER A 236 -12.90 5.86 -0.34
N LEU A 237 -11.81 5.47 0.31
CA LEU A 237 -10.58 6.25 0.37
C LEU A 237 -9.93 6.41 -1.02
N VAL A 238 -9.88 5.35 -1.83
CA VAL A 238 -9.30 5.39 -3.18
C VAL A 238 -10.12 6.30 -4.09
N ALA A 239 -11.46 6.27 -4.00
CA ALA A 239 -12.32 7.20 -4.72
C ALA A 239 -11.98 8.66 -4.33
N MET A 240 -11.92 8.95 -3.03
CA MET A 240 -11.60 10.30 -2.56
C MET A 240 -10.16 10.73 -2.91
N ARG A 241 -9.17 9.83 -2.86
CA ARG A 241 -7.80 10.10 -3.32
C ARG A 241 -7.78 10.49 -4.80
N THR A 242 -8.63 9.87 -5.62
CA THR A 242 -8.74 10.17 -7.03
C THR A 242 -9.39 11.55 -7.25
N GLU A 243 -10.42 11.88 -6.49
CA GLU A 243 -11.09 13.19 -6.54
C GLU A 243 -10.19 14.34 -6.08
N ARG A 244 -9.37 14.09 -5.05
CA ARG A 244 -8.45 15.09 -4.46
C ARG A 244 -7.04 15.04 -5.01
N ALA A 245 -6.77 14.16 -5.98
CA ALA A 245 -5.46 14.06 -6.59
C ALA A 245 -5.08 15.42 -7.20
N PRO A 246 -3.88 15.97 -6.91
CA PRO A 246 -3.43 17.15 -7.61
C PRO A 246 -3.40 16.84 -9.11
N ALA A 247 -3.85 17.79 -9.94
CA ALA A 247 -3.79 17.64 -11.39
C ALA A 247 -2.38 17.16 -11.77
N LYS A 248 -2.28 16.05 -12.51
CA LYS A 248 -0.99 15.53 -12.98
C LYS A 248 -0.29 16.69 -13.66
N LYS A 249 0.77 17.23 -13.05
CA LYS A 249 1.65 18.19 -13.73
C LYS A 249 2.11 17.46 -14.99
N GLU A 250 1.74 17.99 -16.15
CA GLU A 250 2.27 17.48 -17.41
C GLU A 250 3.79 17.44 -17.27
N MET A 251 4.38 16.27 -17.47
CA MET A 251 5.83 16.13 -17.45
C MET A 251 6.39 17.12 -18.47
N ASN A 252 7.38 17.92 -18.05
CA ASN A 252 8.09 18.81 -18.95
C ASN A 252 8.51 18.04 -20.22
N GLY A 253 8.21 18.59 -21.40
CA GLY A 253 8.37 17.89 -22.69
C GLY A 253 9.76 17.29 -22.92
N VAL A 254 10.79 17.85 -22.27
CA VAL A 254 12.17 17.34 -22.30
C VAL A 254 12.33 15.98 -21.62
N VAL A 255 11.65 15.72 -20.50
CA VAL A 255 11.71 14.44 -19.80
C VAL A 255 10.91 13.37 -20.55
N LYS A 256 9.81 13.80 -21.19
CA LYS A 256 9.00 12.94 -22.07
C LYS A 256 9.79 12.50 -23.31
N SER A 257 10.55 13.39 -23.95
CA SER A 257 11.39 13.06 -25.12
C SER A 257 12.60 12.17 -24.81
N VAL A 258 13.01 12.05 -23.54
CA VAL A 258 14.11 11.16 -23.12
C VAL A 258 13.59 9.77 -22.74
N LEU A 259 12.36 9.69 -22.22
CA LEU A 259 11.71 8.42 -21.86
C LEU A 259 11.06 7.72 -23.06
N ASP A 260 10.50 8.49 -23.99
CA ASP A 260 10.01 7.96 -25.26
C ASP A 260 11.24 7.69 -26.16
N LYS A 261 11.71 6.43 -26.20
CA LYS A 261 12.73 5.95 -27.13
C LYS A 261 12.21 5.91 -28.58
N ASP A 262 11.67 7.00 -29.07
CA ASP A 262 11.44 7.21 -30.50
C ASP A 262 12.54 8.14 -31.02
N ASP A 263 13.34 7.62 -31.96
CA ASP A 263 14.37 8.33 -32.74
C ASP A 263 13.76 9.42 -33.67
N THR A 264 12.88 10.25 -33.12
CA THR A 264 12.41 11.46 -33.78
C THR A 264 13.10 12.63 -33.10
N LYS A 265 14.06 13.21 -33.83
CA LYS A 265 14.78 14.43 -33.46
C LYS A 265 13.79 15.45 -32.87
N PRO A 266 14.12 16.06 -31.71
CA PRO A 266 13.27 17.09 -31.14
C PRO A 266 13.08 18.24 -32.16
N PRO A 267 11.89 18.84 -32.27
CA PRO A 267 11.70 20.02 -33.10
C PRO A 267 12.58 21.15 -32.52
N VAL A 268 13.62 21.52 -33.27
CA VAL A 268 14.69 22.44 -32.86
C VAL A 268 14.23 23.91 -32.80
N ASP A 269 12.93 24.19 -32.97
CA ASP A 269 12.43 25.56 -33.17
C ASP A 269 11.73 26.19 -31.95
N LEU A 270 11.71 25.54 -30.77
CA LEU A 270 11.14 26.15 -29.56
C LEU A 270 12.16 26.88 -28.66
N ASN A 271 13.47 26.80 -28.96
CA ASN A 271 14.54 27.40 -28.13
C ASN A 271 15.46 28.38 -28.88
N LYS A 272 15.11 28.82 -30.09
CA LYS A 272 15.93 29.81 -30.83
C LYS A 272 16.04 31.18 -30.14
N GLY A 273 15.08 31.55 -29.28
CA GLY A 273 15.11 32.84 -28.57
C GLY A 273 15.94 32.87 -27.29
N THR A 274 16.11 31.74 -26.61
CA THR A 274 16.68 31.71 -25.25
C THR A 274 18.20 31.54 -25.26
N VAL A 275 18.75 30.86 -26.27
CA VAL A 275 20.20 30.62 -26.36
C VAL A 275 20.95 31.88 -26.81
N ASP A 276 20.35 32.70 -27.68
CA ASP A 276 20.95 33.97 -28.10
C ASP A 276 20.95 35.03 -26.98
N GLN A 277 20.04 34.94 -26.00
CA GLN A 277 20.01 35.84 -24.84
C GLN A 277 21.08 35.51 -23.78
N VAL A 278 21.49 34.25 -23.68
CA VAL A 278 22.55 33.82 -22.74
C VAL A 278 23.94 34.10 -23.33
N ILE A 279 24.09 34.06 -24.66
CA ILE A 279 25.38 34.33 -25.34
C ILE A 279 25.61 35.84 -25.54
N SER A 280 24.56 36.65 -25.69
CA SER A 280 24.69 38.11 -25.86
C SER A 280 24.82 38.91 -24.54
N GLY A 281 24.56 38.29 -23.37
CA GLY A 281 24.64 38.94 -22.06
C GLY A 281 26.02 38.90 -21.37
N ALA A 282 26.99 38.15 -21.89
CA ALA A 282 28.29 37.92 -21.24
C ALA A 282 29.44 38.82 -21.78
N GLY A 283 29.12 39.99 -22.34
CA GLY A 283 30.11 40.81 -23.05
C GLY A 283 29.88 42.32 -23.02
N LYS A 284 29.64 42.92 -21.85
CA LYS A 284 29.89 44.37 -21.63
C LYS A 284 30.47 44.62 -20.24
N GLY A 285 31.77 44.43 -20.14
CA GLY A 285 32.62 44.95 -19.08
C GLY A 285 33.84 45.65 -19.70
N LYS A 286 33.72 46.95 -19.91
CA LYS A 286 34.77 47.96 -19.87
C LYS A 286 34.13 49.35 -19.94
#